data_AF-A0A6P2BIK4-F1
#
_entry.id   AF-A0A6P2BIK4-F1
#
_cell.length_a   1.000
_cell.length_b   1.000
_cell.length_c   1.000
_cell.angle_alpha   90.00
_cell.angle_beta   90.00
_cell.angle_gamma   90.00
#
_symmetry.space_group_name_H-M   'P 1'
#
loop_
_entity.id
_entity.type
_entity.pdbx_description
1 polymer ?
#
loop_
_entity_poly.entity_id
_entity_poly.type
_entity_poly.pdbx_seq_one_letter_code
_entity_poly.pdbx_strand_id
1 'polypeptide(L)'
;MRRRQLQFRRLRLAEPPSARQGLLMARWSRRRNMTRNEETGQGLDDATLARACRTAAVTVFVSTLLLLMLLHAAPAAHAAEVRVVIEDVRSTSGVLRVQVLTATDAGEGPAVAQLMLPAVKPQVRATLHDLEPGRYAARVHHDLDGDGEMATNLVGMPTEPWGVSNDARGRFGPPPFKDMVVEVGVDGGELRMTLVH
;
A
#
# COMPACT_ATOMS: atom_id res chain seq x y z
N MET A 1 43.18 5.73 27.44
CA MET A 1 43.01 5.63 28.91
C MET A 1 43.33 6.97 29.57
N ARG A 2 42.33 7.78 29.96
CA ARG A 2 42.49 8.89 30.92
C ARG A 2 41.19 9.07 31.70
N ARG A 3 41.17 8.55 32.94
CA ARG A 3 40.11 8.75 33.93
C ARG A 3 40.19 10.20 34.43
N ARG A 4 39.09 10.96 34.40
CA ARG A 4 38.96 12.22 35.13
C ARG A 4 38.03 12.02 36.33
N GLN A 5 38.52 12.50 37.45
CA GLN A 5 38.06 12.34 38.81
C GLN A 5 36.72 13.04 39.08
N LEU A 6 35.87 12.39 39.87
CA LEU A 6 34.67 12.94 40.49
C LEU A 6 35.09 13.89 41.63
N GLN A 7 34.55 15.12 41.64
CA GLN A 7 34.60 15.99 42.82
C GLN A 7 33.21 16.11 43.43
N PHE A 8 33.07 15.55 44.63
CA PHE A 8 31.92 15.69 45.52
C PHE A 8 31.97 17.05 46.21
N ARG A 9 30.91 17.87 46.06
CA ARG A 9 30.72 19.10 46.84
C ARG A 9 29.79 18.81 48.02
N ARG A 10 30.36 18.71 49.22
CA ARG A 10 29.63 18.69 50.50
C ARG A 10 28.96 20.05 50.73
N LEU A 11 27.66 20.06 50.96
CA LEU A 11 26.94 21.18 51.59
C LEU A 11 26.70 20.83 53.06
N ARG A 12 27.18 21.70 53.95
CA ARG A 12 27.11 21.56 55.40
C ARG A 12 26.01 22.49 55.93
N LEU A 13 25.03 21.87 56.59
CA LEU A 13 24.16 22.30 57.71
C LEU A 13 23.84 23.79 57.93
N ALA A 14 22.54 24.05 58.14
CA ALA A 14 22.05 25.06 59.07
C ALA A 14 20.80 24.52 59.80
N GLU A 15 20.93 24.21 61.10
CA GLU A 15 19.82 24.17 62.05
C GLU A 15 19.72 25.55 62.73
N PRO A 16 18.52 26.02 63.10
CA PRO A 16 18.20 26.17 64.54
C PRO A 16 16.67 26.14 64.84
N PRO A 17 16.20 26.44 66.06
CA PRO A 17 16.65 26.04 67.40
C PRO A 17 15.55 25.28 68.19
N SER A 18 15.99 24.52 69.18
CA SER A 18 15.16 23.92 70.23
C SER A 18 14.50 24.98 71.13
N ALA A 19 13.18 24.92 71.32
CA ALA A 19 12.53 25.53 72.47
C ALA A 19 11.23 24.83 72.87
N ARG A 20 11.31 24.22 74.07
CA ARG A 20 10.25 24.11 75.09
C ARG A 20 9.22 22.99 74.94
N GLN A 21 9.63 21.83 75.47
CA GLN A 21 8.74 20.99 76.26
C GLN A 21 8.13 21.79 77.42
N GLY A 22 6.85 21.55 77.69
CA GLY A 22 6.22 21.97 78.93
C GLY A 22 4.73 22.29 78.76
N LEU A 23 3.88 21.28 78.62
CA LEU A 23 2.88 20.97 79.65
C LEU A 23 2.14 19.66 79.29
N LEU A 24 2.56 18.62 79.99
CA LEU A 24 1.78 17.43 80.26
C LEU A 24 0.36 17.79 80.74
N MET A 25 -0.60 16.98 80.30
CA MET A 25 -1.86 16.70 81.00
C MET A 25 -2.88 17.84 81.10
N ALA A 26 -3.75 17.93 80.10
CA ALA A 26 -5.12 18.41 80.31
C ALA A 26 -6.12 17.52 79.54
N ARG A 27 -6.59 16.47 80.23
CA ARG A 27 -7.97 15.94 80.14
C ARG A 27 -8.38 15.41 78.76
N TRP A 28 -8.07 14.15 78.43
CA TRP A 28 -8.93 13.01 78.79
C TRP A 28 -10.16 13.43 79.63
N SER A 29 -11.22 13.93 78.98
CA SER A 29 -12.62 14.03 79.44
C SER A 29 -13.30 15.29 78.91
N ARG A 30 -13.71 15.27 77.64
CA ARG A 30 -14.80 16.11 77.16
C ARG A 30 -15.46 15.51 75.92
N ARG A 31 -16.50 14.71 76.17
CA ARG A 31 -17.67 14.45 75.30
C ARG A 31 -17.35 13.89 73.89
N ARG A 32 -17.46 12.58 73.60
CA ARG A 32 -18.69 11.76 73.62
C ARG A 32 -19.97 12.61 73.67
N ASN A 33 -20.67 12.67 72.54
CA ASN A 33 -21.89 13.44 72.25
C ASN A 33 -21.65 14.87 71.76
N MET A 34 -21.29 14.97 70.48
CA MET A 34 -21.79 16.01 69.60
C MET A 34 -22.20 15.31 68.29
N THR A 35 -23.49 14.91 68.27
CA THR A 35 -24.37 14.83 67.09
C THR A 35 -23.72 14.28 65.80
N ARG A 36 -23.90 13.00 65.46
CA ARG A 36 -25.06 12.53 64.67
C ARG A 36 -25.69 13.67 63.86
N ASN A 37 -24.98 14.13 62.84
CA ASN A 37 -25.53 14.88 61.73
C ASN A 37 -25.32 14.04 60.47
N GLU A 38 -26.38 13.32 60.10
CA GLU A 38 -26.87 13.26 58.72
C GLU A 38 -25.86 12.87 57.63
N GLU A 39 -25.44 11.61 57.65
CA GLU A 39 -25.10 10.88 56.42
C GLU A 39 -26.37 10.72 55.58
N THR A 40 -26.67 11.73 54.76
CA THR A 40 -27.72 11.66 53.76
C THR A 40 -27.10 11.89 52.39
N GLY A 41 -27.12 10.85 51.55
CA GLY A 41 -26.98 11.01 50.11
C GLY A 41 -25.96 10.09 49.44
N GLN A 42 -26.29 8.80 49.36
CA GLN A 42 -25.89 7.89 48.28
C GLN A 42 -24.38 7.76 48.03
N GLY A 43 -23.68 7.15 48.98
CA GLY A 43 -22.47 6.39 48.63
C GLY A 43 -22.89 5.24 47.72
N LEU A 44 -22.39 5.22 46.48
CA LEU A 44 -22.53 4.09 45.56
C LEU A 44 -22.03 2.85 46.31
N ASP A 45 -22.89 1.86 46.50
CA ASP A 45 -22.53 0.62 47.19
C ASP A 45 -21.33 -0.04 46.49
N ASP A 46 -20.48 -0.72 47.26
CA ASP A 46 -19.26 -1.38 46.74
C ASP A 46 -19.58 -2.33 45.57
N ALA A 47 -20.78 -2.90 45.55
CA ALA A 47 -21.25 -3.73 44.44
C ALA A 47 -21.58 -2.91 43.18
N THR A 48 -22.12 -1.70 43.30
CA THR A 48 -22.31 -0.74 42.20
C THR A 48 -20.99 -0.19 41.68
N LEU A 49 -20.02 0.13 42.55
CA LEU A 49 -18.66 0.51 42.11
C LEU A 49 -17.95 -0.63 41.38
N ALA A 50 -18.06 -1.86 41.90
CA ALA A 50 -17.51 -3.03 41.25
C ALA A 50 -18.24 -3.37 39.93
N ARG A 51 -19.56 -3.16 39.83
CA ARG A 51 -20.32 -3.31 38.58
C ARG A 51 -19.91 -2.26 37.55
N ALA A 52 -19.74 -1.01 37.96
CA ALA A 52 -19.27 0.10 37.11
C ALA A 52 -17.84 -0.12 36.59
N CYS A 53 -16.94 -0.66 37.43
CA CYS A 53 -15.57 -0.99 37.02
C CYS A 53 -15.53 -2.18 36.04
N ARG A 54 -16.40 -3.19 36.25
CA ARG A 54 -16.59 -4.31 35.32
C ARG A 54 -17.18 -3.87 33.97
N THR A 55 -18.18 -2.99 33.96
CA THR A 55 -18.75 -2.48 32.70
C THR A 55 -17.80 -1.56 31.95
N ALA A 56 -17.03 -0.70 32.65
CA ALA A 56 -16.02 0.16 32.03
C ALA A 56 -14.86 -0.64 31.43
N ALA A 57 -14.41 -1.72 32.09
CA ALA A 57 -13.38 -2.60 31.55
C ALA A 57 -13.86 -3.37 30.30
N VAL A 58 -15.11 -3.81 30.29
CA VAL A 58 -15.72 -4.49 29.14
C VAL A 58 -15.90 -3.54 27.95
N THR A 59 -16.33 -2.30 28.17
CA THR A 59 -16.49 -1.33 27.07
C THR A 59 -15.15 -0.93 26.48
N VAL A 60 -14.12 -0.65 27.28
CA VAL A 60 -12.76 -0.36 26.77
C VAL A 60 -12.22 -1.54 25.97
N PHE A 61 -12.39 -2.78 26.46
CA PHE A 61 -11.94 -3.98 25.77
C PHE A 61 -12.65 -4.21 24.43
N VAL A 62 -13.98 -4.04 24.40
CA VAL A 62 -14.79 -4.14 23.18
C VAL A 62 -14.44 -3.04 22.18
N SER A 63 -14.23 -1.80 22.64
CA SER A 63 -13.82 -0.68 21.79
C SER A 63 -12.42 -0.89 21.20
N THR A 64 -11.45 -1.42 21.98
CA THR A 64 -10.12 -1.76 21.46
C THR A 64 -10.16 -2.93 20.47
N LEU A 65 -10.98 -3.94 20.71
CA LEU A 65 -11.19 -5.05 19.77
C LEU A 65 -11.82 -4.58 18.46
N LEU A 66 -12.81 -3.69 18.52
CA LEU A 66 -13.47 -3.11 17.35
C LEU A 66 -12.49 -2.26 16.52
N LEU A 67 -11.64 -1.46 17.18
CA LEU A 67 -10.61 -0.66 16.51
C LEU A 67 -9.52 -1.54 15.87
N LEU A 68 -9.14 -2.65 16.52
CA LEU A 68 -8.16 -3.60 15.99
C LEU A 68 -8.71 -4.40 14.79
N MET A 69 -10.02 -4.71 14.79
CA MET A 69 -10.71 -5.34 13.66
C MET A 69 -10.80 -4.41 12.44
N LEU A 70 -11.04 -3.10 12.67
CA LEU A 70 -11.07 -2.11 11.59
C LEU A 70 -9.71 -1.89 10.92
N LEU A 71 -8.61 -2.16 11.62
CA LEU A 71 -7.25 -2.01 11.10
C LEU A 71 -6.79 -3.17 10.18
N HIS A 72 -7.54 -4.28 10.12
CA HIS A 72 -7.18 -5.46 9.31
C HIS A 72 -7.88 -5.56 7.95
N ALA A 73 -8.77 -4.63 7.61
CA ALA A 73 -9.41 -4.60 6.30
C ALA A 73 -8.55 -3.84 5.29
N ALA A 74 -7.36 -4.35 4.97
CA ALA A 74 -6.67 -3.91 3.77
C ALA A 74 -7.37 -4.54 2.55
N PRO A 75 -7.80 -3.77 1.53
CA PRO A 75 -8.27 -4.37 0.30
C PRO A 75 -7.12 -5.20 -0.29
N ALA A 76 -7.41 -6.45 -0.65
CA ALA A 76 -6.47 -7.25 -1.43
C ALA A 76 -6.31 -6.55 -2.79
N ALA A 77 -5.15 -5.90 -2.98
CA ALA A 77 -4.74 -5.44 -4.29
C ALA A 77 -4.57 -6.69 -5.17
N HIS A 78 -5.51 -6.89 -6.10
CA HIS A 78 -5.39 -7.96 -7.07
C HIS A 78 -4.46 -7.48 -8.17
N ALA A 79 -3.20 -7.85 -8.06
CA ALA A 79 -2.17 -7.66 -9.08
C ALA A 79 -2.25 -8.83 -10.06
N ALA A 80 -2.75 -8.57 -11.26
CA ALA A 80 -2.84 -9.55 -12.33
C ALA A 80 -1.48 -9.73 -13.02
N GLU A 81 -1.11 -10.98 -13.31
CA GLU A 81 0.03 -11.28 -14.18
C GLU A 81 -0.41 -11.25 -15.64
N VAL A 82 0.20 -10.38 -16.45
CA VAL A 82 -0.10 -10.30 -17.89
C VAL A 82 1.08 -10.81 -18.70
N ARG A 83 0.86 -11.88 -19.45
CA ARG A 83 1.86 -12.43 -20.38
C ARG A 83 1.76 -11.75 -21.73
N VAL A 84 2.85 -11.13 -22.18
CA VAL A 84 3.01 -10.66 -23.55
C VAL A 84 3.65 -11.78 -24.35
N VAL A 85 3.00 -12.18 -25.45
CA VAL A 85 3.47 -13.26 -26.33
C VAL A 85 3.57 -12.72 -27.76
N ILE A 86 4.79 -12.70 -28.29
CA ILE A 86 5.09 -12.20 -29.64
C ILE A 86 5.52 -13.37 -30.50
N GLU A 87 4.73 -13.69 -31.52
CA GLU A 87 4.93 -14.84 -32.39
C GLU A 87 5.44 -14.43 -33.77
N ASP A 88 5.93 -15.42 -34.53
CA ASP A 88 6.49 -15.23 -35.88
C ASP A 88 7.70 -14.26 -35.90
N VAL A 89 8.56 -14.38 -34.89
CA VAL A 89 9.85 -13.67 -34.87
C VAL A 89 10.79 -14.36 -35.85
N ARG A 90 11.01 -13.73 -37.00
CA ARG A 90 11.78 -14.29 -38.12
C ARG A 90 13.24 -13.86 -38.17
N SER A 91 13.64 -12.85 -37.39
CA SER A 91 15.02 -12.36 -37.27
C SER A 91 15.45 -12.30 -35.80
N THR A 92 16.74 -12.48 -35.54
CA THR A 92 17.34 -12.25 -34.20
C THR A 92 18.12 -10.93 -34.13
N SER A 93 18.14 -10.17 -35.23
CA SER A 93 18.76 -8.84 -35.26
C SER A 93 17.87 -7.84 -34.55
N GLY A 94 18.45 -6.82 -33.95
CA GLY A 94 17.70 -5.71 -33.35
C GLY A 94 16.87 -6.12 -32.13
N VAL A 95 15.80 -5.36 -31.87
CA VAL A 95 14.95 -5.51 -30.68
C VAL A 95 13.47 -5.43 -31.03
N LEU A 96 12.65 -6.08 -30.22
CA LEU A 96 11.19 -5.89 -30.23
C LEU A 96 10.84 -4.77 -29.26
N ARG A 97 10.24 -3.71 -29.80
CA ARG A 97 9.75 -2.56 -29.03
C ARG A 97 8.27 -2.74 -28.81
N VAL A 98 7.90 -3.04 -27.56
CA VAL A 98 6.52 -3.32 -27.16
C VAL A 98 6.00 -2.16 -26.35
N GLN A 99 4.78 -1.72 -26.66
CA GLN A 99 4.05 -0.80 -25.81
C GLN A 99 2.72 -1.43 -25.40
N VAL A 100 2.42 -1.40 -24.11
CA VAL A 100 1.14 -1.83 -23.53
C VAL A 100 0.39 -0.62 -23.02
N LEU A 101 -0.87 -0.49 -23.44
CA LEU A 101 -1.72 0.65 -23.20
C LEU A 101 -3.01 0.20 -22.51
N THR A 102 -3.55 1.06 -21.65
CA THR A 102 -4.92 0.88 -21.14
C THR A 102 -5.94 1.24 -22.22
N ALA A 103 -7.13 0.67 -22.14
CA ALA A 103 -8.26 1.04 -22.97
C ALA A 103 -9.36 1.68 -22.12
N THR A 104 -9.66 2.95 -22.40
CA THR A 104 -10.71 3.72 -21.75
C THR A 104 -11.95 3.79 -22.62
N ASP A 105 -13.07 4.26 -22.08
CA ASP A 105 -14.30 4.42 -22.89
C ASP A 105 -14.15 5.51 -23.96
N ALA A 106 -13.14 6.38 -23.83
CA ALA A 106 -12.74 7.35 -24.85
C ALA A 106 -11.80 6.75 -25.92
N GLY A 107 -11.37 5.49 -25.79
CA GLY A 107 -10.43 4.82 -26.70
C GLY A 107 -9.07 4.54 -26.07
N GLU A 108 -7.99 4.80 -26.82
CA GLU A 108 -6.60 4.58 -26.38
C GLU A 108 -6.31 5.39 -25.09
N GLY A 109 -5.90 4.68 -24.04
CA GLY A 109 -5.47 5.24 -22.78
C GLY A 109 -3.95 5.37 -22.68
N PRO A 110 -3.42 5.80 -21.51
CA PRO A 110 -1.98 5.90 -21.29
C PRO A 110 -1.26 4.55 -21.43
N ALA A 111 -0.01 4.61 -21.84
CA ALA A 111 0.91 3.48 -21.79
C ALA A 111 1.22 3.12 -20.33
N VAL A 112 1.06 1.83 -19.99
CA VAL A 112 1.39 1.27 -18.68
C VAL A 112 2.71 0.51 -18.69
N ALA A 113 3.18 0.10 -19.87
CA ALA A 113 4.50 -0.50 -20.04
C ALA A 113 5.10 -0.16 -21.40
N GLN A 114 6.43 -0.03 -21.42
CA GLN A 114 7.25 0.03 -22.63
C GLN A 114 8.43 -0.92 -22.45
N LEU A 115 8.56 -1.90 -23.34
CA LEU A 115 9.58 -2.94 -23.25
C LEU A 115 10.47 -2.89 -24.49
N MET A 116 11.77 -3.09 -24.27
CA MET A 116 12.73 -3.42 -25.32
C MET A 116 13.20 -4.85 -25.07
N LEU A 117 12.76 -5.78 -25.90
CA LEU A 117 13.05 -7.20 -25.74
C LEU A 117 14.02 -7.65 -26.83
N PRO A 118 15.07 -8.43 -26.52
CA PRO A 118 15.91 -9.04 -27.54
C PRO A 118 15.05 -9.88 -28.51
N ALA A 119 15.27 -9.73 -29.82
CA ALA A 119 14.59 -10.54 -30.80
C ALA A 119 15.12 -11.99 -30.77
N VAL A 120 14.27 -12.93 -30.37
CA VAL A 120 14.60 -14.37 -30.32
C VAL A 120 13.55 -15.16 -31.09
N LYS A 121 14.00 -16.07 -31.96
CA LYS A 121 13.11 -16.92 -32.75
C LYS A 121 12.63 -18.15 -31.95
N PRO A 122 11.47 -18.71 -32.30
CA PRO A 122 10.44 -18.12 -33.18
C PRO A 122 9.49 -17.17 -32.43
N GLN A 123 9.71 -16.97 -31.14
CA GLN A 123 8.77 -16.32 -30.24
C GLN A 123 9.53 -15.66 -29.08
N VAL A 124 9.03 -14.51 -28.66
CA VAL A 124 9.47 -13.81 -27.45
C VAL A 124 8.31 -13.74 -26.45
N ARG A 125 8.63 -13.90 -25.16
CA ARG A 125 7.67 -13.81 -24.06
C ARG A 125 8.19 -12.82 -23.02
N ALA A 126 7.30 -12.02 -22.49
CA ALA A 126 7.56 -11.16 -21.33
C ALA A 126 6.37 -11.23 -20.39
N THR A 127 6.63 -11.00 -19.11
CA THR A 127 5.60 -10.97 -18.08
C THR A 127 5.56 -9.59 -17.47
N LEU A 128 4.38 -8.99 -17.44
CA LEU A 128 4.09 -7.78 -16.69
C LEU A 128 3.43 -8.18 -15.37
N HIS A 129 3.98 -7.69 -14.28
CA HIS A 129 3.46 -7.91 -12.93
C HIS A 129 2.71 -6.66 -12.47
N ASP A 130 1.83 -6.84 -11.48
CA ASP A 130 1.16 -5.75 -10.79
C ASP A 130 0.26 -4.88 -11.69
N LEU A 131 -0.34 -5.48 -12.71
CA LEU A 131 -1.39 -4.82 -13.50
C LEU A 131 -2.74 -4.98 -12.81
N GLU A 132 -3.49 -3.89 -12.73
CA GLU A 132 -4.88 -3.96 -12.26
C GLU A 132 -5.74 -4.69 -13.29
N PRO A 133 -6.76 -5.46 -12.88
CA PRO A 133 -7.76 -6.00 -13.78
C PRO A 133 -8.38 -4.87 -14.61
N GLY A 134 -8.52 -5.09 -15.91
CA GLY A 134 -8.99 -4.06 -16.82
C GLY A 134 -8.72 -4.37 -18.27
N ARG A 135 -8.87 -3.36 -19.11
CA ARG A 135 -8.75 -3.49 -20.57
C ARG A 135 -7.41 -2.98 -21.05
N TYR A 136 -6.72 -3.80 -21.83
CA TYR A 136 -5.40 -3.48 -22.34
C TYR A 136 -5.28 -3.79 -23.82
N ALA A 137 -4.42 -3.05 -24.50
CA ALA A 137 -3.96 -3.37 -25.84
C ALA A 137 -2.44 -3.26 -25.89
N ALA A 138 -1.82 -3.99 -26.80
CA ALA A 138 -0.39 -3.91 -27.03
C ALA A 138 -0.08 -3.78 -28.52
N ARG A 139 1.02 -3.07 -28.80
CA ARG A 139 1.63 -2.97 -30.12
C ARG A 139 3.10 -3.30 -30.03
N VAL A 140 3.60 -3.98 -31.04
CA VAL A 140 5.03 -4.30 -31.19
C VAL A 140 5.50 -3.88 -32.57
N HIS A 141 6.72 -3.37 -32.63
CA HIS A 141 7.50 -3.36 -33.86
C HIS A 141 8.88 -3.94 -33.63
N HIS A 142 9.39 -4.60 -34.65
CA HIS A 142 10.72 -5.16 -34.69
C HIS A 142 11.66 -4.13 -35.32
N ASP A 143 12.30 -3.38 -34.45
CA ASP A 143 13.34 -2.39 -34.78
C ASP A 143 14.60 -3.16 -35.19
N LEU A 144 14.79 -3.34 -36.50
CA LEU A 144 15.80 -4.22 -37.06
C LEU A 144 17.17 -3.55 -37.15
N ASP A 145 17.20 -2.23 -37.37
CA ASP A 145 18.41 -1.44 -37.54
C ASP A 145 18.79 -0.60 -36.31
N GLY A 146 17.91 -0.50 -35.32
CA GLY A 146 18.18 0.08 -34.01
C GLY A 146 18.01 1.60 -33.94
N ASP A 147 17.35 2.21 -34.91
CA ASP A 147 17.10 3.66 -34.92
C ASP A 147 15.96 4.08 -33.98
N GLY A 148 15.11 3.12 -33.60
CA GLY A 148 13.98 3.32 -32.72
C GLY A 148 12.75 3.96 -33.31
N GLU A 149 12.71 4.08 -34.63
CA GLU A 149 11.57 4.50 -35.41
C GLU A 149 11.00 3.30 -36.17
N MET A 150 9.77 3.44 -36.66
CA MET A 150 9.20 2.45 -37.57
C MET A 150 9.55 2.87 -38.99
N ALA A 151 10.34 2.07 -39.69
CA ALA A 151 10.59 2.33 -41.10
C ALA A 151 9.28 2.17 -41.91
N THR A 152 9.02 3.14 -42.79
CA THR A 152 7.83 3.13 -43.66
C THR A 152 8.21 3.45 -45.11
N ASN A 153 7.44 2.92 -46.05
CA ASN A 153 7.60 3.25 -47.48
C ASN A 153 6.91 4.59 -47.85
N LEU A 154 7.00 5.01 -49.11
CA LEU A 154 6.47 6.30 -49.60
C LEU A 154 4.95 6.49 -49.40
N VAL A 155 4.20 5.42 -49.17
CA VAL A 155 2.75 5.47 -48.89
C VAL A 155 2.42 5.26 -47.40
N GLY A 156 3.44 5.24 -46.53
CA GLY A 156 3.30 5.12 -45.08
C GLY A 156 3.06 3.71 -44.56
N MET A 157 3.26 2.66 -45.38
CA MET A 157 3.16 1.28 -44.88
C MET A 157 4.46 0.87 -44.18
N PRO A 158 4.39 0.21 -43.01
CA PRO A 158 5.56 -0.38 -42.35
C PRO A 158 6.38 -1.25 -43.30
N THR A 159 7.70 -1.08 -43.27
CA THR A 159 8.65 -1.96 -43.98
C THR A 159 9.37 -2.91 -43.04
N GLU A 160 9.23 -2.70 -41.73
CA GLU A 160 9.70 -3.59 -40.68
C GLU A 160 8.56 -4.44 -40.11
N PRO A 161 8.88 -5.60 -39.51
CA PRO A 161 7.89 -6.43 -38.85
C PRO A 161 7.16 -5.69 -37.73
N TRP A 162 5.83 -5.84 -37.67
CA TRP A 162 5.02 -5.24 -36.62
C TRP A 162 3.86 -6.15 -36.23
N GLY A 163 3.24 -5.89 -35.09
CA GLY A 163 2.09 -6.66 -34.63
C GLY A 163 1.30 -5.91 -33.58
N VAL A 164 0.06 -6.34 -33.37
CA VAL A 164 -0.83 -5.79 -32.35
C VAL A 164 -1.54 -6.91 -31.62
N SER A 165 -1.95 -6.67 -30.37
CA SER A 165 -2.69 -7.65 -29.58
C SER A 165 -4.01 -8.04 -30.25
N ASN A 166 -4.48 -9.25 -29.94
CA ASN A 166 -5.66 -9.86 -30.54
C ASN A 166 -5.55 -10.06 -32.07
N ASP A 167 -4.33 -9.98 -32.61
CA ASP A 167 -4.03 -10.08 -34.05
C ASP A 167 -4.98 -9.22 -34.91
N ALA A 168 -5.35 -8.04 -34.39
CA ALA A 168 -6.33 -7.17 -35.02
C ALA A 168 -5.87 -6.74 -36.42
N ARG A 169 -6.80 -6.71 -37.38
CA ARG A 169 -6.50 -6.40 -38.79
C ARG A 169 -7.33 -5.23 -39.30
N GLY A 170 -6.66 -4.21 -39.81
CA GLY A 170 -7.28 -3.14 -40.58
C GLY A 170 -7.39 -3.51 -42.06
N ARG A 171 -8.46 -3.08 -42.74
CA ARG A 171 -8.64 -3.29 -44.18
C ARG A 171 -8.00 -2.18 -45.04
N PHE A 172 -7.98 -0.96 -44.51
CA PHE A 172 -7.42 0.22 -45.17
C PHE A 172 -6.70 1.09 -44.13
N GLY A 173 -5.46 0.70 -43.80
CA GLY A 173 -4.67 1.34 -42.74
C GLY A 173 -4.59 0.49 -41.46
N PRO A 174 -4.14 1.10 -40.34
CA PRO A 174 -3.97 0.39 -39.08
C PRO A 174 -5.31 -0.16 -38.56
N PRO A 175 -5.28 -1.28 -37.79
CA PRO A 175 -6.48 -1.79 -37.14
C PRO A 175 -7.05 -0.76 -36.15
N PRO A 176 -8.39 -0.69 -36.00
CA PRO A 176 -9.01 0.11 -34.96
C PRO A 176 -8.50 -0.31 -33.57
N PHE A 177 -8.15 0.66 -32.70
CA PHE A 177 -7.63 0.37 -31.36
C PHE A 177 -8.54 -0.56 -30.56
N LYS A 178 -9.87 -0.36 -30.63
CA LYS A 178 -10.86 -1.22 -29.96
C LYS A 178 -10.74 -2.71 -30.30
N ASP A 179 -10.28 -3.03 -31.51
CA ASP A 179 -10.16 -4.42 -31.98
C ASP A 179 -8.88 -5.07 -31.43
N MET A 180 -7.91 -4.26 -30.97
CA MET A 180 -6.70 -4.71 -30.29
C MET A 180 -6.93 -5.02 -28.80
N VAL A 181 -8.04 -4.57 -28.22
CA VAL A 181 -8.28 -4.62 -26.77
C VAL A 181 -8.55 -6.04 -26.31
N VAL A 182 -7.92 -6.41 -25.19
CA VAL A 182 -8.06 -7.66 -24.47
C VAL A 182 -8.44 -7.35 -23.02
N GLU A 183 -9.40 -8.11 -22.48
CA GLU A 183 -9.79 -8.07 -21.07
C GLU A 183 -8.80 -8.87 -20.22
N VAL A 184 -8.26 -8.25 -19.18
CA VAL A 184 -7.38 -8.87 -18.19
C VAL A 184 -8.13 -8.96 -16.86
N GLY A 185 -8.29 -10.19 -16.36
CA GLY A 185 -8.98 -10.47 -15.11
C GLY A 185 -8.06 -10.45 -13.90
N VAL A 186 -8.63 -10.70 -12.72
CA VAL A 186 -7.89 -10.85 -11.45
C VAL A 186 -6.88 -11.99 -11.47
N ASP A 187 -7.12 -13.02 -12.28
CA ASP A 187 -6.25 -14.19 -12.41
C ASP A 187 -5.13 -13.99 -13.44
N GLY A 188 -5.03 -12.79 -14.03
CA GLY A 188 -4.10 -12.51 -15.12
C GLY A 188 -4.73 -12.44 -16.51
N GLY A 189 -3.87 -12.34 -17.51
CA GLY A 189 -4.27 -12.30 -18.92
C GLY A 189 -3.11 -12.56 -19.87
N GLU A 190 -3.41 -12.64 -21.17
CA GLU A 190 -2.42 -12.81 -22.23
C GLU A 190 -2.65 -11.78 -23.34
N LEU A 191 -1.60 -11.02 -23.66
CA LEU A 191 -1.53 -10.13 -24.81
C LEU A 191 -0.71 -10.81 -25.90
N ARG A 192 -1.40 -11.57 -26.75
CA ARG A 192 -0.79 -12.27 -27.89
C ARG A 192 -0.83 -11.42 -29.14
N MET A 193 0.27 -11.40 -29.88
CA MET A 193 0.40 -10.76 -31.19
C MET A 193 1.37 -11.53 -32.09
N THR A 194 1.02 -11.64 -33.37
CA THR A 194 1.84 -12.23 -34.42
C THR A 194 2.46 -11.12 -35.25
N LEU A 195 3.77 -11.20 -35.50
CA LEU A 195 4.42 -10.24 -36.40
C LEU A 195 3.96 -10.45 -37.84
N VAL A 196 3.58 -9.37 -38.50
CA VAL A 196 3.26 -9.28 -39.92
C VAL A 196 4.29 -8.39 -40.61
N HIS A 197 4.49 -8.60 -41.91
CA HIS A 197 5.46 -7.88 -42.75
C HIS A 197 4.76 -7.42 -44.02
#